data_AF-A0A7X7R063-F1
#
_entry.id   AF-A0A7X7R063-F1
#
_cell.length_a   1.000
_cell.length_b   1.000
_cell.length_c   1.000
_cell.angle_alpha   90.00
_cell.angle_beta   90.00
_cell.angle_gamma   90.00
#
_symmetry.space_group_name_H-M   'P 1'
#
loop_
_entity.id
_entity.type
_entity.pdbx_description
1 polymer ?
#
loop_
_entity_poly.entity_id
_entity_poly.type
_entity_poly.pdbx_seq_one_letter_code
_entity_poly.pdbx_strand_id
1 'polypeptide(L)'
;NVHVIPTTIDTDYYVPGANSKPENSVCIGWTGSTTTLKHFSLATGFLERLKEKYKEGLSFRLIADRPYENSIEGLEFVKWRKESEVKDLLHIDIGIMPLPDDAWSRGKCGFKGLQYMSLEIPAVLSPVGVNKDIITDGENGFLASTAEEWFDILCRLIESPELRKQIGKRGRQTVVERFSFDSQKERYVSLFNTVCLKAKKK
;
A
#
# COMPACT_ATOMS: atom_id res chain seq x y z
N ASN A 1 32.05 0.28 -3.41
CA ASN A 1 30.93 -0.38 -4.13
C ASN A 1 29.66 -0.14 -3.36
N VAL A 2 28.69 0.56 -3.96
CA VAL A 2 27.36 0.77 -3.39
C VAL A 2 26.37 0.01 -4.25
N HIS A 3 25.54 -0.84 -3.63
CA HIS A 3 24.48 -1.59 -4.28
C HIS A 3 23.17 -1.30 -3.56
N VAL A 4 22.12 -0.97 -4.30
CA VAL A 4 20.77 -0.79 -3.77
C VAL A 4 20.02 -2.10 -3.92
N ILE A 5 19.38 -2.58 -2.86
CA ILE A 5 18.45 -3.70 -2.90
C ILE A 5 17.10 -3.14 -2.43
N PRO A 6 16.02 -3.32 -3.22
CA PRO A 6 14.71 -2.79 -2.83
C PRO A 6 14.19 -3.49 -1.57
N THR A 7 13.21 -2.87 -0.92
CA THR A 7 12.45 -3.53 0.14
C THR A 7 11.79 -4.78 -0.41
N THR A 8 11.93 -5.90 0.31
CA THR A 8 11.29 -7.16 -0.03
C THR A 8 10.08 -7.43 0.85
N ILE A 9 9.14 -8.22 0.32
CA ILE A 9 7.96 -8.69 1.05
C ILE A 9 7.80 -10.20 0.89
N ASP A 10 7.29 -10.85 1.93
CA ASP A 10 7.03 -12.28 1.96
C ASP A 10 5.68 -12.58 1.28
N THR A 11 5.74 -13.06 0.04
CA THR A 11 4.57 -13.38 -0.77
C THR A 11 3.85 -14.66 -0.34
N ASP A 12 4.45 -15.47 0.51
CA ASP A 12 3.85 -16.68 1.12
C ASP A 12 3.08 -16.33 2.40
N TYR A 13 3.45 -15.22 3.05
CA TYR A 13 2.69 -14.65 4.16
C TYR A 13 1.55 -13.74 3.66
N TYR A 14 1.84 -12.79 2.76
CA TYR A 14 0.82 -11.91 2.18
C TYR A 14 0.16 -12.57 0.97
N VAL A 15 -0.77 -13.50 1.22
CA VAL A 15 -1.49 -14.26 0.19
C VAL A 15 -2.84 -13.61 -0.11
N PRO A 16 -3.20 -13.40 -1.39
CA PRO A 16 -4.53 -12.92 -1.77
C PRO A 16 -5.63 -13.86 -1.25
N GLY A 17 -6.79 -13.30 -0.88
CA GLY A 17 -7.90 -14.06 -0.33
C GLY A 17 -9.26 -13.45 -0.70
N ALA A 18 -10.33 -14.21 -0.47
CA ALA A 18 -11.68 -13.73 -0.71
C ALA A 18 -12.10 -12.72 0.37
N ASN A 19 -12.74 -11.63 -0.06
CA ASN A 19 -13.35 -10.66 0.83
C ASN A 19 -14.76 -11.14 1.22
N SER A 20 -14.98 -11.41 2.51
CA SER A 20 -16.31 -11.67 3.05
C SER A 20 -17.02 -10.34 3.34
N LYS A 21 -17.51 -9.65 2.32
CA LYS A 21 -18.16 -8.34 2.45
C LYS A 21 -19.46 -8.25 1.65
N PRO A 22 -20.35 -7.29 2.00
CA PRO A 22 -21.53 -7.00 1.20
C PRO A 22 -21.15 -6.62 -0.24
N GLU A 23 -21.87 -7.14 -1.24
CA GLU A 23 -21.58 -6.93 -2.67
C GLU A 23 -21.53 -5.44 -3.11
N ASN A 24 -22.14 -4.54 -2.34
CA ASN A 24 -22.36 -3.14 -2.72
C ASN A 24 -21.66 -2.10 -1.83
N SER A 25 -20.65 -2.49 -1.04
CA SER A 25 -19.87 -1.56 -0.22
C SER A 25 -18.39 -1.64 -0.55
N VAL A 26 -17.74 -0.48 -0.70
CA VAL A 26 -16.29 -0.36 -0.91
C VAL A 26 -15.64 0.14 0.37
N CYS A 27 -14.52 -0.47 0.75
CA CYS A 27 -13.71 -0.05 1.88
C CYS A 27 -12.37 0.52 1.39
N ILE A 28 -12.10 1.79 1.66
CA ILE A 28 -10.78 2.39 1.47
C ILE A 28 -10.01 2.27 2.79
N GLY A 29 -8.77 1.80 2.73
CA GLY A 29 -8.02 1.47 3.94
C GLY A 29 -6.60 2.00 3.98
N TRP A 30 -6.14 2.23 5.21
CA TRP A 30 -4.77 2.61 5.52
C TRP A 30 -4.25 1.75 6.67
N THR A 31 -3.04 1.20 6.53
CA THR A 31 -2.30 0.52 7.61
C THR A 31 -1.07 1.32 8.00
N GLY A 32 -0.69 1.33 9.27
CA GLY A 32 0.57 1.92 9.72
C GLY A 32 0.71 1.98 11.24
N SER A 33 1.60 2.85 11.72
CA SER A 33 1.81 3.07 13.16
C SER A 33 1.64 4.53 13.54
N THR A 34 1.56 4.80 14.85
CA THR A 34 1.47 6.13 15.47
C THR A 34 2.48 7.11 14.88
N THR A 35 3.71 6.66 14.60
CA THR A 35 4.77 7.50 14.01
C THR A 35 4.45 8.01 12.60
N THR A 36 3.60 7.27 11.87
CA THR A 36 3.16 7.58 10.49
C THR A 36 1.69 7.99 10.40
N LEU A 37 0.95 7.97 11.50
CA LEU A 37 -0.47 8.31 11.55
C LEU A 37 -0.73 9.77 11.13
N LYS A 38 0.22 10.67 11.39
CA LYS A 38 0.21 12.05 10.86
C LYS A 38 0.18 12.15 9.34
N HIS A 39 0.48 11.09 8.59
CA HIS A 39 0.36 11.08 7.13
C HIS A 39 -1.05 10.72 6.69
N PHE A 40 -1.79 9.96 7.51
CA PHE A 40 -3.21 9.68 7.26
C PHE A 40 -4.04 10.97 7.27
N SER A 41 -3.65 12.01 8.03
CA SER A 41 -4.35 13.29 8.01
C SER A 41 -4.30 14.01 6.66
N LEU A 42 -3.38 13.65 5.76
CA LEU A 42 -3.38 14.17 4.38
C LEU A 42 -4.55 13.60 3.55
N ALA A 43 -5.18 12.52 4.01
CA ALA A 43 -6.30 11.89 3.34
C ALA A 43 -7.66 12.46 3.74
N THR A 44 -7.77 13.15 4.88
CA THR A 44 -9.06 13.53 5.47
C THR A 44 -9.96 14.26 4.46
N GLY A 45 -9.44 15.31 3.82
CA GLY A 45 -10.24 16.16 2.93
C GLY A 45 -10.81 15.42 1.71
N PHE A 46 -10.05 14.51 1.08
CA PHE A 46 -10.60 13.75 -0.04
C PHE A 46 -11.46 12.58 0.42
N LEU A 47 -11.20 11.96 1.59
CA LEU A 47 -12.06 10.91 2.14
C LEU A 47 -13.43 11.46 2.54
N GLU A 48 -13.49 12.63 3.16
CA GLU A 48 -14.75 13.30 3.50
C GLU A 48 -15.59 13.60 2.25
N ARG A 49 -14.97 14.17 1.20
CA ARG A 49 -15.64 14.38 -0.09
C ARG A 49 -16.17 13.08 -0.72
N LEU A 50 -15.39 12.00 -0.66
CA LEU A 50 -15.83 10.69 -1.16
C LEU A 50 -16.99 10.14 -0.33
N LYS A 51 -16.93 10.28 1.00
CA LYS A 51 -18.03 9.87 1.89
C LYS A 51 -19.29 10.66 1.60
N GLU A 52 -19.18 11.95 1.33
CA GLU A 52 -20.32 12.77 0.93
C GLU A 52 -20.95 12.30 -0.39
N LYS A 53 -20.14 11.88 -1.37
CA LYS A 53 -20.60 11.38 -2.68
C LYS A 53 -21.25 10.00 -2.59
N TYR A 54 -20.63 9.05 -1.89
CA TYR A 54 -21.04 7.64 -1.91
C TYR A 54 -21.83 7.18 -0.67
N LYS A 55 -21.91 8.00 0.38
CA LYS A 55 -22.71 7.77 1.60
C LYS A 55 -22.47 6.37 2.19
N GLU A 56 -23.53 5.58 2.38
CA GLU A 56 -23.46 4.22 2.94
C GLU A 56 -22.72 3.21 2.05
N GLY A 57 -22.53 3.52 0.76
CA GLY A 57 -21.76 2.69 -0.16
C GLY A 57 -20.24 2.71 0.08
N LEU A 58 -19.76 3.61 0.95
CA LEU A 58 -18.34 3.78 1.24
C LEU A 58 -18.04 3.73 2.75
N SER A 59 -17.05 2.94 3.10
CA SER A 59 -16.49 2.86 4.45
C SER A 59 -14.98 3.06 4.42
N PHE A 60 -14.41 3.38 5.58
CA PHE A 60 -12.97 3.53 5.74
C PHE A 60 -12.45 2.62 6.83
N ARG A 61 -11.23 2.13 6.67
CA ARG A 61 -10.57 1.32 7.70
C ARG A 61 -9.17 1.82 8.00
N LEU A 62 -8.91 2.09 9.27
CA LEU A 62 -7.61 2.48 9.80
C LEU A 62 -7.04 1.35 10.65
N ILE A 63 -5.96 0.73 10.19
CA ILE A 63 -5.26 -0.34 10.91
C ILE A 63 -3.99 0.24 11.53
N ALA A 64 -3.97 0.42 12.86
CA ALA A 64 -2.82 1.02 13.55
C ALA A 64 -2.73 0.60 15.03
N ASP A 65 -1.64 0.96 15.70
CA ASP A 65 -1.46 0.74 17.15
C ASP A 65 -2.30 1.71 18.01
N ARG A 66 -2.71 2.85 17.45
CA ARG A 66 -3.56 3.87 18.09
C ARG A 66 -4.63 4.40 17.13
N PRO A 67 -5.80 4.82 17.64
CA PRO A 67 -6.84 5.43 16.83
C PRO A 67 -6.39 6.80 16.28
N TYR A 68 -7.02 7.22 15.20
CA TYR A 68 -6.90 8.59 14.70
C TYR A 68 -7.76 9.53 15.55
N GLU A 69 -7.18 10.66 15.95
CA GLU A 69 -7.82 11.58 16.91
C GLU A 69 -9.00 12.33 16.30
N ASN A 70 -8.97 12.59 14.99
CA ASN A 70 -10.05 13.27 14.30
C ASN A 70 -11.13 12.29 13.85
N SER A 71 -12.39 12.73 13.89
CA SER A 71 -13.53 11.96 13.40
C SER A 71 -13.64 12.08 11.89
N ILE A 72 -13.76 10.94 11.20
CA ILE A 72 -14.19 10.85 9.80
C ILE A 72 -15.40 9.92 9.78
N GLU A 73 -16.49 10.35 9.15
CA GLU A 73 -17.71 9.55 9.05
C GLU A 73 -17.42 8.22 8.31
N GLY A 74 -17.85 7.10 8.89
CA GLY A 74 -17.61 5.77 8.32
C GLY A 74 -16.20 5.21 8.51
N LEU A 75 -15.35 5.85 9.33
CA LEU A 75 -14.03 5.34 9.69
C LEU A 75 -14.08 4.34 10.84
N GLU A 76 -13.70 3.11 10.53
CA GLU A 76 -13.47 2.05 11.51
C GLU A 76 -12.00 2.00 11.91
N PHE A 77 -11.72 2.04 13.21
CA PHE A 77 -10.38 1.76 13.75
C PHE A 77 -10.23 0.28 14.08
N VAL A 78 -9.16 -0.33 13.58
CA VAL A 78 -8.74 -1.70 13.90
C VAL A 78 -7.34 -1.63 14.52
N LYS A 79 -7.21 -2.16 15.74
CA LYS A 79 -5.90 -2.24 16.39
C LYS A 79 -5.03 -3.27 15.69
N TRP A 80 -3.88 -2.85 15.14
CA TRP A 80 -2.94 -3.73 14.45
C TRP A 80 -2.45 -4.85 15.37
N ARG A 81 -2.50 -6.08 14.86
CA ARG A 81 -1.92 -7.28 15.48
C ARG A 81 -1.29 -8.12 14.41
N LYS A 82 -0.14 -8.73 14.70
CA LYS A 82 0.57 -9.57 13.72
C LYS A 82 -0.29 -10.74 13.27
N GLU A 83 -1.00 -11.37 14.21
CA GLU A 83 -1.78 -12.58 13.97
C GLU A 83 -2.99 -12.36 13.05
N SER A 84 -3.53 -11.13 13.01
CA SER A 84 -4.67 -10.77 12.17
C SER A 84 -4.31 -9.86 11.00
N GLU A 85 -3.04 -9.47 10.82
CA GLU A 85 -2.64 -8.44 9.86
C GLU A 85 -3.17 -8.70 8.45
N VAL A 86 -2.95 -9.90 7.91
CA VAL A 86 -3.41 -10.25 6.55
C VAL A 86 -4.93 -10.25 6.48
N LYS A 87 -5.60 -10.81 7.50
CA LYS A 87 -7.07 -10.83 7.58
C LYS A 87 -7.63 -9.40 7.61
N ASP A 88 -7.04 -8.52 8.40
CA ASP A 88 -7.49 -7.14 8.55
C ASP A 88 -7.25 -6.33 7.27
N LEU A 89 -6.10 -6.54 6.60
CA LEU A 89 -5.79 -5.94 5.31
C LEU A 89 -6.71 -6.42 4.20
N LEU A 90 -7.08 -7.70 4.15
CA LEU A 90 -8.05 -8.22 3.17
C LEU A 90 -9.42 -7.56 3.30
N HIS A 91 -9.76 -6.94 4.44
CA HIS A 91 -10.96 -6.11 4.51
C HIS A 91 -10.81 -4.74 3.83
N ILE A 92 -9.76 -4.48 3.07
CA ILE A 92 -9.59 -3.25 2.30
C ILE A 92 -9.79 -3.58 0.81
N ASP A 93 -10.59 -2.78 0.10
CA ASP A 93 -10.80 -2.92 -1.34
C ASP A 93 -9.89 -1.97 -2.14
N ILE A 94 -9.46 -0.86 -1.52
CA ILE A 94 -8.50 0.09 -2.09
C ILE A 94 -7.55 0.55 -0.99
N GLY A 95 -6.25 0.29 -1.16
CA GLY A 95 -5.22 0.67 -0.20
C GLY A 95 -4.63 2.04 -0.52
N ILE A 96 -4.60 2.95 0.46
CA ILE A 96 -4.01 4.29 0.29
C ILE A 96 -2.72 4.46 1.09
N MET A 97 -1.79 5.23 0.56
CA MET A 97 -0.55 5.63 1.23
C MET A 97 -0.18 7.08 0.91
N PRO A 98 -0.92 8.06 1.46
CA PRO A 98 -0.53 9.45 1.35
C PRO A 98 0.80 9.70 2.08
N LEU A 99 1.65 10.52 1.48
CA LEU A 99 2.91 10.99 2.07
C LEU A 99 3.16 12.44 1.67
N PRO A 100 3.68 13.28 2.58
CA PRO A 100 4.17 14.61 2.22
C PRO A 100 5.47 14.49 1.42
N ASP A 101 5.69 15.39 0.46
CA ASP A 101 6.96 15.43 -0.29
C ASP A 101 8.02 16.25 0.46
N ASP A 102 8.51 15.69 1.56
CA ASP A 102 9.61 16.24 2.35
C ASP A 102 10.86 15.34 2.29
N ALA A 103 12.01 15.88 2.71
CA ALA A 103 13.29 15.17 2.65
C ALA A 103 13.26 13.85 3.44
N TRP A 104 12.49 13.80 4.54
CA TRP A 104 12.35 12.60 5.35
C TRP A 104 11.53 11.52 4.64
N SER A 105 10.40 11.91 4.06
CA SER A 105 9.45 11.00 3.40
C SER A 105 9.99 10.45 2.09
N ARG A 106 10.85 11.21 1.39
CA ARG A 106 11.61 10.70 0.23
C ARG A 106 12.56 9.56 0.57
N GLY A 107 13.03 9.46 1.81
CA GLY A 107 13.90 8.37 2.29
C GLY A 107 13.15 7.13 2.79
N LYS A 108 11.81 7.12 2.77
CA LYS A 108 11.01 5.99 3.27
C LYS A 108 10.95 4.85 2.27
N CYS A 109 10.74 3.64 2.79
CA CYS A 109 10.41 2.48 1.99
C CYS A 109 8.91 2.45 1.61
N GLY A 110 8.61 1.80 0.49
CA GLY A 110 7.25 1.64 -0.04
C GLY A 110 6.49 0.44 0.55
N PHE A 111 6.82 0.01 1.77
CA PHE A 111 6.36 -1.27 2.32
C PHE A 111 4.84 -1.41 2.36
N LYS A 112 4.10 -0.35 2.74
CA LYS A 112 2.62 -0.38 2.76
C LYS A 112 2.03 -0.63 1.38
N GLY A 113 2.56 0.04 0.35
CA GLY A 113 2.17 -0.19 -1.04
C GLY A 113 2.42 -1.64 -1.45
N LEU A 114 3.58 -2.20 -1.10
CA LEU A 114 3.90 -3.61 -1.36
C LEU A 114 2.95 -4.57 -0.65
N GLN A 115 2.51 -4.27 0.59
CA GLN A 115 1.52 -5.10 1.30
C GLN A 115 0.18 -5.15 0.56
N TYR A 116 -0.35 -4.00 0.12
CA TYR A 116 -1.60 -3.95 -0.64
C TYR A 116 -1.48 -4.69 -1.98
N MET A 117 -0.42 -4.39 -2.74
CA MET A 117 -0.14 -5.03 -4.02
C MET A 117 0.01 -6.55 -3.85
N SER A 118 0.65 -7.02 -2.78
CA SER A 118 0.78 -8.46 -2.48
C SER A 118 -0.56 -9.14 -2.26
N LEU A 119 -1.56 -8.43 -1.76
CA LEU A 119 -2.88 -8.99 -1.48
C LEU A 119 -3.89 -8.79 -2.62
N GLU A 120 -3.42 -8.39 -3.80
CA GLU A 120 -4.26 -7.98 -4.95
C GLU A 120 -5.19 -6.80 -4.63
N ILE A 121 -4.80 -5.94 -3.68
CA ILE A 121 -5.53 -4.72 -3.35
C ILE A 121 -4.92 -3.58 -4.21
N PRO A 122 -5.72 -2.89 -5.05
CA PRO A 122 -5.23 -1.75 -5.80
C PRO A 122 -4.69 -0.68 -4.86
N ALA A 123 -3.44 -0.27 -5.11
CA ALA A 123 -2.72 0.68 -4.27
C ALA A 123 -2.71 2.07 -4.93
N VAL A 124 -3.10 3.10 -4.18
CA VAL A 124 -2.97 4.52 -4.56
C VAL A 124 -1.97 5.17 -3.61
N LEU A 125 -0.85 5.66 -4.13
CA LEU A 125 0.27 6.16 -3.33
C LEU A 125 0.61 7.60 -3.72
N SER A 126 1.18 8.39 -2.80
CA SER A 126 1.83 9.65 -3.20
C SER A 126 3.09 9.38 -4.01
N PRO A 127 3.42 10.20 -5.04
CA PRO A 127 4.61 10.04 -5.89
C PRO A 127 5.92 10.48 -5.20
N VAL A 128 6.16 9.95 -4.00
CA VAL A 128 7.27 10.33 -3.12
C VAL A 128 8.24 9.17 -2.98
N GLY A 129 9.54 9.45 -3.15
CA GLY A 129 10.61 8.47 -2.99
C GLY A 129 10.42 7.23 -3.88
N VAL A 130 10.63 6.06 -3.28
CA VAL A 130 10.58 4.75 -3.96
C VAL A 130 9.18 4.38 -4.50
N ASN A 131 8.12 5.09 -4.10
CA ASN A 131 6.78 4.83 -4.65
C ASN A 131 6.75 4.99 -6.18
N LYS A 132 7.55 5.91 -6.72
CA LYS A 132 7.71 6.14 -8.17
C LYS A 132 8.44 5.01 -8.90
N ASP A 133 9.21 4.21 -8.18
CA ASP A 133 9.93 3.06 -8.74
C ASP A 133 9.09 1.76 -8.67
N ILE A 134 8.15 1.73 -7.71
CA ILE A 134 7.23 0.61 -7.47
C ILE A 134 6.03 0.68 -8.41
N ILE A 135 5.41 1.86 -8.55
CA ILE A 135 4.17 2.05 -9.31
C ILE A 135 4.44 2.59 -10.71
N THR A 136 3.91 1.88 -11.71
CA THR A 136 3.62 2.41 -13.04
C THR A 136 2.15 2.85 -13.04
N ASP A 137 1.92 4.16 -13.10
CA ASP A 137 0.61 4.76 -12.93
C ASP A 137 -0.44 4.20 -13.90
N GLY A 138 -1.59 3.78 -13.38
CA GLY A 138 -2.68 3.17 -14.15
C GLY A 138 -2.46 1.72 -14.57
N GLU A 139 -1.28 1.16 -14.35
CA GLU A 139 -0.95 -0.22 -14.71
C GLU A 139 -1.01 -1.15 -13.50
N ASN A 140 -0.12 -0.97 -12.53
CA ASN A 140 0.01 -1.84 -11.35
C ASN A 140 -0.43 -1.18 -10.03
N GLY A 141 -0.89 0.07 -10.12
CA GLY A 141 -1.42 0.92 -9.07
C GLY A 141 -1.55 2.33 -9.59
N PHE A 142 -1.74 3.30 -8.70
CA PHE A 142 -1.86 4.71 -9.09
C PHE A 142 -0.97 5.60 -8.22
N LEU A 143 -0.51 6.70 -8.83
CA LEU A 143 0.17 7.79 -8.16
C LEU A 143 -0.73 9.02 -8.12
N ALA A 144 -0.86 9.63 -6.95
CA ALA A 144 -1.69 10.81 -6.75
C ALA A 144 -0.94 11.88 -5.94
N SER A 145 -0.78 13.06 -6.54
CA SER A 145 -0.01 14.20 -6.03
C SER A 145 -0.91 15.26 -5.41
N THR A 146 -2.10 15.47 -5.96
CA THR A 146 -3.03 16.51 -5.55
C THR A 146 -4.34 15.92 -5.00
N ALA A 147 -5.06 16.69 -4.19
CA ALA A 147 -6.33 16.23 -3.62
C ALA A 147 -7.36 15.85 -4.71
N GLU A 148 -7.36 16.54 -5.85
CA GLU A 148 -8.21 16.18 -6.99
C GLU A 148 -7.78 14.86 -7.65
N GLU A 149 -6.47 14.65 -7.87
CA GLU A 149 -5.98 13.37 -8.40
C GLU A 149 -6.38 12.21 -7.48
N TRP A 150 -6.22 12.36 -6.17
CA TRP A 150 -6.69 11.36 -5.19
C TRP A 150 -8.19 11.11 -5.33
N PHE A 151 -8.99 12.17 -5.37
CA PHE A 151 -10.44 12.06 -5.48
C PHE A 151 -10.87 11.36 -6.77
N ASP A 152 -10.32 11.74 -7.92
CA ASP A 152 -10.66 11.20 -9.24
C ASP A 152 -10.25 9.73 -9.38
N ILE A 153 -9.04 9.38 -8.95
CA ILE A 153 -8.54 8.00 -8.98
C ILE A 153 -9.41 7.12 -8.07
N LEU A 154 -9.71 7.58 -6.85
CA LEU A 154 -10.54 6.83 -5.92
C LEU A 154 -11.98 6.69 -6.43
N CYS A 155 -12.57 7.71 -7.06
CA CYS A 155 -13.87 7.59 -7.72
C CYS A 155 -13.86 6.47 -8.78
N ARG A 156 -12.88 6.49 -9.69
CA ARG A 156 -12.73 5.45 -10.74
C ARG A 156 -12.64 4.05 -10.15
N LEU A 157 -11.86 3.90 -9.08
CA LEU A 157 -11.71 2.62 -8.40
C LEU A 157 -12.97 2.22 -7.63
N ILE A 158 -13.71 3.14 -7.01
CA ILE A 158 -14.99 2.85 -6.33
C ILE A 158 -16.05 2.39 -7.34
N GLU A 159 -16.11 3.05 -8.50
CA GLU A 159 -17.15 2.82 -9.52
C GLU A 159 -16.90 1.58 -10.41
N SER A 160 -15.66 1.06 -10.48
CA SER A 160 -15.34 -0.11 -11.31
C SER A 160 -14.68 -1.25 -10.53
N PRO A 161 -15.44 -2.28 -10.12
CA PRO A 161 -14.90 -3.52 -9.57
C PRO A 161 -13.90 -4.23 -10.50
N GLU A 162 -14.13 -4.16 -11.82
CA GLU A 162 -13.25 -4.73 -12.85
C GLU A 162 -11.89 -4.05 -12.84
N LEU A 163 -11.86 -2.71 -12.76
CA LEU A 163 -10.63 -1.95 -12.66
C LEU A 163 -9.88 -2.31 -11.36
N ARG A 164 -10.56 -2.40 -10.22
CA ARG A 164 -9.93 -2.83 -8.95
C ARG A 164 -9.25 -4.18 -9.11
N LYS A 165 -9.95 -5.17 -9.67
CA LYS A 165 -9.42 -6.52 -9.90
C LYS A 165 -8.23 -6.54 -10.86
N GLN A 166 -8.31 -5.77 -11.94
CA GLN A 166 -7.25 -5.68 -12.94
C GLN A 166 -5.97 -5.06 -12.36
N ILE A 167 -6.10 -3.93 -11.65
CA ILE A 167 -4.99 -3.22 -11.03
C ILE A 167 -4.40 -4.06 -9.90
N GLY A 168 -5.23 -4.66 -9.04
CA GLY A 168 -4.80 -5.54 -7.96
C GLY A 168 -3.92 -6.70 -8.45
N LYS A 169 -4.36 -7.41 -9.50
CA LYS A 169 -3.59 -8.50 -10.11
C LYS A 169 -2.25 -8.05 -10.68
N ARG A 170 -2.22 -6.92 -11.39
CA ARG A 170 -0.97 -6.35 -11.93
C ARG A 170 -0.03 -5.87 -10.82
N GLY A 171 -0.59 -5.35 -9.72
CA GLY A 171 0.14 -5.05 -8.50
C GLY A 171 0.83 -6.29 -7.92
N ARG A 172 0.08 -7.38 -7.74
CA ARG A 172 0.63 -8.66 -7.25
C ARG A 172 1.72 -9.20 -8.17
N GLN A 173 1.49 -9.19 -9.49
CA GLN A 173 2.47 -9.62 -10.46
C GLN A 173 3.78 -8.84 -10.32
N THR A 174 3.69 -7.50 -10.22
CA THR A 174 4.87 -6.65 -9.98
C THR A 174 5.62 -7.05 -8.71
N VAL A 175 4.89 -7.31 -7.62
CA VAL A 175 5.51 -7.74 -6.36
C VAL A 175 6.23 -9.06 -6.54
N VAL A 176 5.56 -10.08 -7.09
CA VAL A 176 6.14 -11.42 -7.26
C VAL A 176 7.43 -11.36 -8.09
N GLU A 177 7.44 -10.57 -9.16
CA GLU A 177 8.57 -10.48 -10.10
C GLU A 177 9.73 -9.61 -9.58
N ARG A 178 9.46 -8.57 -8.77
CA ARG A 178 10.47 -7.54 -8.46
C ARG A 178 10.71 -7.27 -6.98
N PHE A 179 9.75 -7.59 -6.11
CA PHE A 179 9.79 -7.21 -4.69
C PHE A 179 9.55 -8.38 -3.72
N SER A 180 9.30 -9.60 -4.23
CA SER A 180 9.24 -10.79 -3.40
C SER A 180 10.61 -11.14 -2.84
N PHE A 181 10.64 -11.82 -1.69
CA PHE A 181 11.87 -12.41 -1.17
C PHE A 181 12.57 -13.25 -2.24
N ASP A 182 11.83 -14.11 -2.94
CA ASP A 182 12.37 -14.99 -3.97
C ASP A 182 12.99 -14.21 -5.14
N SER A 183 12.34 -13.15 -5.62
CA SER A 183 12.88 -12.33 -6.72
C SER A 183 14.22 -11.68 -6.41
N GLN A 184 14.49 -11.36 -5.13
CA GLN A 184 15.72 -10.70 -4.70
C GLN A 184 16.75 -11.67 -4.12
N LYS A 185 16.39 -12.93 -3.88
CA LYS A 185 17.23 -13.94 -3.21
C LYS A 185 18.60 -14.10 -3.86
N GLU A 186 18.65 -14.31 -5.18
CA GLU A 186 19.91 -14.50 -5.90
C GLU A 186 20.80 -13.25 -5.85
N ARG A 187 20.19 -12.07 -5.92
CA ARG A 187 20.89 -10.78 -5.81
C ARG A 187 21.54 -10.64 -4.43
N TYR A 188 20.84 -10.98 -3.35
CA TYR A 188 21.41 -11.00 -2.01
C TYR A 188 22.60 -11.95 -1.91
N VAL A 189 22.43 -13.21 -2.32
CA VAL A 189 23.47 -14.26 -2.24
C VAL A 189 24.71 -13.86 -3.04
N SER A 190 24.53 -13.37 -4.27
CA SER A 190 25.62 -12.92 -5.14
C SER A 190 26.44 -11.79 -4.52
N LEU A 191 25.77 -10.82 -3.88
CA LEU A 191 26.44 -9.71 -3.20
C LEU A 191 27.24 -10.17 -1.98
N PHE A 192 26.68 -11.04 -1.14
CA PHE A 192 27.41 -11.61 -0.01
C PHE A 192 28.63 -12.41 -0.46
N ASN A 193 28.49 -13.27 -1.46
CA ASN A 193 29.60 -14.04 -2.02
C ASN A 193 30.72 -13.11 -2.53
N THR A 194 30.38 -12.02 -3.21
CA THR A 194 31.35 -11.04 -3.71
C THR A 194 32.14 -10.38 -2.57
N VAL A 195 31.48 -10.04 -1.46
CA VAL A 195 32.12 -9.40 -0.30
C VAL A 195 33.00 -10.40 0.47
N CYS A 196 32.48 -11.60 0.75
CA CYS A 196 33.21 -12.64 1.49
C CYS A 196 34.43 -13.15 0.72
N LEU A 197 34.35 -13.30 -0.60
CA LEU A 197 35.49 -13.72 -1.43
C LEU A 197 36.57 -12.64 -1.53
N LYS A 198 36.19 -11.35 -1.51
CA LYS A 198 37.15 -10.24 -1.44
C LYS A 198 37.83 -10.15 -0.08
N ALA A 199 37.13 -10.47 1.01
CA ALA A 199 37.69 -10.50 2.36
C ALA A 199 38.73 -11.62 2.55
N LYS A 200 38.59 -12.76 1.87
CA LYS A 200 39.57 -13.88 1.91
C LYS A 200 40.84 -13.65 1.07
N LYS A 201 40.85 -12.65 0.19
CA LYS A 201 41.98 -12.31 -0.69
C LYS A 201 42.83 -11.15 -0.17
N LYS A 202 42.53 -10.65 1.03
CA LYS A 202 43.35 -9.71 1.78
C LYS A 202 43.92 -10.41 3.01
#